data_AF-A0A8T9S8Q4-F1
#
_entry.id   AF-A0A8T9S8Q4-F1
#
_cell.length_a   1.000
_cell.length_b   1.000
_cell.length_c   1.000
_cell.angle_alpha   90.00
_cell.angle_beta   90.00
_cell.angle_gamma   90.00
#
_symmetry.space_group_name_H-M   'P 1'
#
loop_
_entity.id
_entity.type
_entity.pdbx_description
1 polymer ?
#
loop_
_entity_poly.entity_id
_entity_poly.type
_entity_poly.pdbx_seq_one_letter_code
_entity_poly.pdbx_strand_id
1 'polypeptide(L)'
;MSTTAPTSPVLTVATLTPGTISNADGYKLLLALKEAMAVQPGPVTLDLTDVIGFSSSFLNSSLGALFEEMGVTGFKRLRLSNYKPTQLKQLKDYMADVAQTHNAE
;
A
#
# COMPACT_ATOMS: atom_id res chain seq x y z
N MET A 1 -11.28 -21.34 24.68
CA MET A 1 -10.75 -21.21 23.31
C MET A 1 -10.97 -19.77 22.89
N SER A 2 -9.96 -18.91 23.01
CA SER A 2 -10.10 -17.50 22.63
C SER A 2 -10.04 -17.39 21.12
N THR A 3 -11.18 -17.13 20.49
CA THR A 3 -11.26 -16.73 19.09
C THR A 3 -10.77 -15.29 18.97
N THR A 4 -9.46 -15.08 18.89
CA THR A 4 -8.94 -13.82 18.34
C THR A 4 -9.45 -13.74 16.91
N ALA A 5 -10.38 -12.80 16.66
CA ALA A 5 -10.76 -12.42 15.31
C ALA A 5 -9.46 -12.21 14.50
N PRO A 6 -9.36 -12.68 13.24
CA PRO A 6 -8.20 -12.41 12.44
C PRO A 6 -8.05 -10.89 12.32
N THR A 7 -7.11 -10.33 13.08
CA THR A 7 -6.75 -8.93 12.97
C THR A 7 -6.12 -8.78 11.60
N SER A 8 -6.77 -8.05 10.71
CA SER A 8 -6.20 -7.65 9.42
C SER A 8 -4.75 -7.19 9.61
N PRO A 9 -3.79 -7.62 8.77
CA PRO A 9 -2.40 -7.27 8.97
C PRO A 9 -2.26 -5.76 8.90
N VAL A 10 -1.52 -5.19 9.84
CA VAL A 10 -1.19 -3.76 9.85
C VAL A 10 0.28 -3.62 9.50
N LEU A 11 0.58 -2.91 8.42
CA LEU A 11 1.93 -2.59 7.98
C LEU A 11 2.18 -1.11 8.24
N THR A 12 3.02 -0.79 9.22
CA THR A 12 3.43 0.59 9.47
C THR A 12 4.49 1.01 8.45
N VAL A 13 4.16 2.00 7.62
CA VAL A 13 5.00 2.40 6.50
C VAL A 13 6.34 2.98 6.97
N ALA A 14 6.33 3.80 8.03
CA ALA A 14 7.55 4.40 8.56
C ALA A 14 8.56 3.37 9.12
N THR A 15 8.10 2.21 9.61
CA THR A 15 8.99 1.15 10.13
C THR A 15 9.61 0.34 9.00
N LEU A 16 8.87 0.12 7.92
CA LEU A 16 9.34 -0.61 6.73
C LEU A 16 10.22 0.26 5.83
N THR A 17 9.92 1.57 5.80
CA THR A 17 10.45 2.51 4.80
C THR A 17 10.79 3.84 5.47
N PRO A 18 12.00 3.98 6.03
CA PRO A 18 12.39 5.19 6.77
C PRO A 18 12.33 6.48 5.95
N GLY A 19 12.39 6.37 4.61
CA GLY A 19 12.44 7.51 3.71
C GLY A 19 11.14 7.81 2.95
N THR A 20 10.30 6.83 2.63
CA THR A 20 9.17 6.94 1.65
C THR A 20 9.48 7.71 0.35
N ILE A 21 10.76 7.81 -0.02
CA ILE A 21 11.27 8.69 -1.09
C ILE A 21 12.03 7.95 -2.20
N SER A 22 12.34 6.67 -2.01
CA SER A 22 13.17 5.92 -2.97
C SER A 22 12.46 4.69 -3.54
N ASN A 23 12.95 4.21 -4.69
CA ASN A 23 12.50 2.94 -5.27
C ASN A 23 12.77 1.77 -4.33
N ALA A 24 13.91 1.80 -3.63
CA ALA A 24 14.28 0.75 -2.68
C ALA A 24 13.29 0.68 -1.49
N ASP A 25 12.84 1.83 -1.00
CA ASP A 25 11.77 1.90 -0.01
C ASP A 25 10.44 1.38 -0.59
N GLY A 26 10.09 1.77 -1.81
CA GLY A 26 8.88 1.29 -2.47
C GLY A 26 8.87 -0.23 -2.63
N TYR A 27 9.99 -0.81 -3.05
CA TYR A 27 10.14 -2.26 -3.20
C TYR A 27 10.00 -3.02 -1.88
N LYS A 28 10.52 -2.49 -0.77
CA LYS A 28 10.31 -3.08 0.56
C LYS A 28 8.83 -3.12 0.93
N LEU A 29 8.09 -2.04 0.66
CA LEU A 29 6.65 -2.00 0.90
C LEU A 29 5.91 -3.02 0.02
N LEU A 30 6.27 -3.16 -1.25
CA LEU A 30 5.69 -4.15 -2.16
C LEU A 30 5.86 -5.58 -1.61
N LEU A 31 7.08 -5.94 -1.18
CA LEU A 31 7.35 -7.27 -0.62
C LEU A 31 6.50 -7.55 0.63
N ALA A 32 6.44 -6.59 1.56
CA ALA A 32 5.64 -6.73 2.77
C ALA A 32 4.14 -6.86 2.47
N LEU A 33 3.64 -6.12 1.46
CA LEU A 33 2.25 -6.21 1.02
C LEU A 33 1.93 -7.57 0.43
N LYS A 34 2.80 -8.11 -0.44
CA LYS A 34 2.63 -9.43 -1.05
C LYS A 34 2.62 -10.52 0.01
N GLU A 35 3.55 -10.47 0.95
CA GLU A 35 3.62 -11.42 2.06
C GLU A 35 2.33 -11.36 2.89
N ALA A 36 1.91 -10.17 3.33
CA ALA A 36 0.68 -9.98 4.10
C ALA A 36 -0.58 -10.46 3.34
N MET A 37 -0.64 -10.23 2.03
CA MET A 37 -1.76 -10.65 1.19
C MET A 37 -1.78 -12.14 0.85
N ALA A 38 -0.62 -12.80 0.90
CA ALA A 38 -0.49 -14.25 0.72
C ALA A 38 -0.88 -15.03 1.99
N VAL A 39 -0.63 -14.47 3.17
CA VAL A 39 -0.93 -15.10 4.46
C VAL A 39 -2.43 -15.25 4.70
N GLN A 40 -3.24 -14.28 4.27
CA GLN A 40 -4.70 -14.36 4.42
C GLN A 40 -5.43 -13.65 3.27
N PRO A 41 -6.66 -14.04 2.92
CA PRO A 41 -7.45 -13.39 1.86
C PRO A 41 -8.07 -12.04 2.26
N GLY A 42 -7.95 -11.64 3.53
CA GLY A 42 -8.56 -10.43 4.09
C GLY A 42 -7.92 -9.10 3.64
N PRO A 43 -8.47 -7.96 4.09
CA PRO A 43 -7.86 -6.66 3.85
C PRO A 43 -6.51 -6.52 4.55
N VAL A 44 -5.63 -5.69 3.99
CA VAL A 44 -4.33 -5.31 4.57
C VAL A 44 -4.34 -3.81 4.84
N THR A 45 -4.03 -3.42 6.07
CA THR A 45 -4.04 -2.03 6.50
C THR A 45 -2.63 -1.46 6.42
N LEU A 46 -2.47 -0.35 5.70
CA LEU A 46 -1.29 0.49 5.74
C LEU A 46 -1.48 1.55 6.82
N ASP A 47 -0.57 1.59 7.77
CA ASP A 47 -0.49 2.60 8.81
C ASP A 47 0.52 3.67 8.36
N LEU A 48 0.01 4.90 8.19
CA LEU A 48 0.78 6.04 7.70
C LEU A 48 1.30 6.95 8.82
N THR A 49 1.31 6.45 10.07
CA THR A 49 1.95 7.14 11.19
C THR A 49 3.39 7.54 10.81
N ASP A 50 3.76 8.77 11.14
CA ASP A 50 5.06 9.41 10.87
C ASP A 50 5.48 9.53 9.40
N VAL A 51 4.64 9.12 8.45
CA VAL A 51 4.86 9.43 7.04
C VAL A 51 4.64 10.93 6.84
N ILE A 52 5.56 11.57 6.14
CA ILE A 52 5.47 13.00 5.80
C ILE A 52 4.87 13.19 4.40
N GLY A 53 5.25 12.33 3.46
CA GLY A 53 4.73 12.32 2.10
C GLY A 53 5.35 11.20 1.26
N PHE A 54 4.87 11.07 0.02
CA PHE A 54 5.34 10.05 -0.90
C PHE A 54 5.96 10.69 -2.15
N SER A 55 7.09 10.14 -2.59
CA SER A 55 7.60 10.43 -3.93
C SER A 55 6.91 9.56 -4.98
N SER A 56 6.84 10.02 -6.23
CA SER A 56 6.29 9.21 -7.33
C SER A 56 7.10 7.93 -7.56
N SER A 57 8.41 7.98 -7.39
CA SER A 57 9.30 6.82 -7.56
C SER A 57 9.05 5.73 -6.51
N PHE A 58 8.79 6.14 -5.26
CA PHE A 58 8.34 5.27 -4.19
C PHE A 58 6.98 4.64 -4.53
N LEU A 59 5.99 5.44 -4.95
CA LEU A 59 4.64 4.95 -5.27
C LEU A 59 4.66 3.96 -6.45
N ASN A 60 5.42 4.25 -7.51
CA ASN A 60 5.58 3.37 -8.67
C ASN A 60 6.20 2.03 -8.28
N SER A 61 7.26 2.06 -7.47
CA SER A 61 7.94 0.82 -7.05
C SER A 61 7.19 0.06 -5.93
N SER A 62 6.08 0.60 -5.42
CA SER A 62 5.24 -0.02 -4.40
C SER A 62 3.83 -0.30 -4.91
N LEU A 63 2.94 0.68 -4.86
CA LEU A 63 1.54 0.54 -5.23
C LEU A 63 1.37 0.36 -6.75
N GLY A 64 2.16 1.04 -7.58
CA GLY A 64 2.16 0.82 -9.03
C GLY A 64 2.46 -0.65 -9.37
N ALA A 65 3.61 -1.14 -8.90
CA ALA A 65 4.01 -2.54 -9.06
C ALA A 65 3.00 -3.53 -8.45
N LEU A 66 2.38 -3.22 -7.30
CA LEU A 66 1.33 -4.06 -6.73
C LEU A 66 0.12 -4.18 -7.67
N PHE A 67 -0.27 -3.08 -8.32
CA PHE A 67 -1.36 -3.10 -9.29
C PHE A 67 -0.99 -3.92 -10.52
N GLU A 68 0.22 -3.77 -11.04
CA GLU A 68 0.71 -4.55 -12.19
C GLU A 68 0.69 -6.06 -11.89
N GLU A 69 1.09 -6.46 -10.69
CA GLU A 69 1.18 -7.87 -10.32
C GLU A 69 -0.16 -8.49 -9.87
N MET A 70 -1.01 -7.75 -9.17
CA MET A 70 -2.23 -8.28 -8.52
C MET A 70 -3.53 -7.68 -9.06
N GLY A 71 -3.43 -6.70 -9.95
CA GLY A 71 -4.56 -5.96 -10.50
C GLY A 71 -5.37 -5.20 -9.46
N VAL A 72 -6.58 -4.81 -9.87
CA VAL A 72 -7.57 -4.10 -9.05
C VAL A 72 -7.89 -4.87 -7.75
N THR A 73 -7.76 -6.19 -7.74
CA THR A 73 -8.04 -7.03 -6.57
C THR A 73 -7.07 -6.73 -5.42
N GLY A 74 -5.77 -6.56 -5.70
CA GLY A 74 -4.79 -6.16 -4.68
C GLY A 74 -5.14 -4.81 -4.07
N PHE A 75 -5.48 -3.83 -4.91
CA PHE A 75 -5.87 -2.49 -4.47
C PHE A 75 -7.12 -2.47 -3.60
N LYS A 76 -8.16 -3.22 -3.98
CA LYS A 76 -9.41 -3.29 -3.20
C LYS A 76 -9.22 -3.87 -1.80
N ARG A 77 -8.14 -4.61 -1.56
CA ARG A 77 -7.80 -5.17 -0.25
C ARG A 77 -7.03 -4.17 0.63
N LEU A 78 -6.45 -3.12 0.07
CA LEU A 78 -5.74 -2.11 0.85
C LEU A 78 -6.71 -1.25 1.66
N ARG A 79 -6.38 -1.03 2.92
CA ARG A 79 -7.00 -0.05 3.80
C ARG A 79 -5.93 0.90 4.31
N LEU A 80 -6.30 2.14 4.59
CA LEU A 80 -5.39 3.14 5.13
C LEU A 80 -5.82 3.48 6.56
N SER A 81 -4.84 3.70 7.43
CA SER A 81 -5.03 4.16 8.82
C SER A 81 -3.99 5.22 9.16
N ASN A 82 -4.29 6.05 10.16
CA ASN A 82 -3.43 7.14 10.67
C ASN A 82 -2.86 8.07 9.58
N TYR A 83 -3.63 8.30 8.52
CA TYR A 83 -3.24 9.14 7.41
C TYR A 83 -3.63 10.60 7.63
N LYS A 84 -2.86 11.51 7.05
CA LYS A 84 -3.24 12.92 6.88
C LYS A 84 -4.16 13.07 5.65
N PRO A 85 -5.08 14.05 5.63
CA PRO A 85 -5.95 14.27 4.47
C PRO A 85 -5.20 14.45 3.14
N THR A 86 -4.04 15.11 3.16
CA THR A 86 -3.17 15.30 1.99
C THR A 86 -2.63 13.98 1.44
N GLN A 87 -2.24 13.06 2.33
CA GLN A 87 -1.75 11.73 1.95
C GLN A 87 -2.88 10.87 1.38
N LEU A 88 -4.07 10.92 1.99
CA LEU A 88 -5.24 10.23 1.45
C LEU A 88 -5.55 10.71 0.03
N LYS A 89 -5.54 12.03 -0.19
CA LYS A 89 -5.76 12.61 -1.51
C LYS A 89 -4.69 12.13 -2.50
N GLN A 90 -3.41 12.26 -2.13
CA GLN A 90 -2.30 11.84 -2.99
C GLN A 90 -2.40 10.37 -3.40
N LEU A 91 -2.69 9.47 -2.45
CA LEU A 91 -2.83 8.04 -2.73
C LEU A 91 -4.05 7.72 -3.58
N LYS A 92 -5.20 8.38 -3.33
CA LYS A 92 -6.40 8.20 -4.16
C LYS A 92 -6.17 8.66 -5.59
N ASP A 93 -5.60 9.84 -5.77
CA ASP A 93 -5.30 10.40 -7.09
C ASP A 93 -4.34 9.47 -7.83
N TYR A 94 -3.29 9.00 -7.16
CA TYR A 94 -2.34 8.04 -7.72
C TYR A 94 -3.00 6.70 -8.13
N MET A 95 -3.80 6.10 -7.24
CA MET A 95 -4.46 4.82 -7.52
C MET A 95 -5.47 4.94 -8.67
N ALA A 96 -6.15 6.09 -8.80
CA ALA A 96 -7.06 6.36 -9.90
C ALA A 96 -6.30 6.49 -11.24
N ASP A 97 -5.18 7.20 -11.24
CA ASP A 97 -4.31 7.38 -12.41
C ASP A 97 -3.72 6.05 -12.92
N VAL A 98 -3.19 5.23 -12.01
CA VAL A 98 -2.70 3.87 -12.33
C VAL A 98 -3.83 3.02 -12.91
N ALA A 99 -5.00 2.99 -12.26
CA ALA A 99 -6.13 2.23 -12.76
C ALA A 99 -6.61 2.72 -14.14
N GLN A 100 -6.57 4.02 -14.42
CA GLN A 100 -6.96 4.56 -15.71
C GLN A 100 -5.96 4.19 -16.81
N THR A 101 -4.67 4.33 -16.54
CA THR A 101 -3.59 4.01 -17.48
C THR A 101 -3.61 2.55 -17.92
N HIS A 102 -3.78 1.63 -16.97
CA HIS A 102 -3.81 0.19 -17.27
C HIS A 102 -5.13 -0.35 -17.83
N ASN A 103 -6.24 0.40 -17.75
CA ASN A 103 -7.48 0.04 -18.43
C ASN A 103 -7.55 0.58 -19.87
N ALA A 104 -6.59 1.42 -20.28
CA ALA A 104 -6.50 1.98 -21.61
C ALA A 104 -5.68 1.11 -22.58
N GLU A 105 -5.09 0.02 -22.08
CA GLU A 105 -4.40 -1.04 -22.85
C GLU A 105 -5.30 -2.27 -23.03
#